data_AF-A0A2T3N7I5-F1
#
_entry.id   AF-A0A2T3N7I5-F1
#
_cell.length_a   1.000
_cell.length_b   1.000
_cell.length_c   1.000
_cell.angle_alpha   90.00
_cell.angle_beta   90.00
_cell.angle_gamma   90.00
#
_symmetry.space_group_name_H-M   'P 1'
#
loop_
_entity.id
_entity.type
_entity.pdbx_description
1 polymer ?
#
loop_
_entity_poly.entity_id
_entity_poly.type
_entity_poly.pdbx_seq_one_letter_code
_entity_poly.pdbx_strand_id
1 'polypeptide(L)'
;MYIFEIIKPGTWLVSEDRDWSWEVEGLLRNIESQFYEANLTLNMFLGSFDSERDFPTSEQWQADAQRRSAIQKEIEVQYANPYDHSVRDEIHLETEIRFKREKWQSGELPREFSHNQSFIYARAFLYALDSFDKFLKVLKNYPQAPLVIKKLHDELGEKFPDLRGVRNTAQHMEDRSRGLGAGRNPKPLDLKPIDNQLVKSEAGALVLNCLNGTKYGSTMADGHYGEVDVSPESMENLHSIFVRILEAFEWKGPKVHLPSV
;
A
#
# COMPACT_ATOMS: atom_id res chain seq x y z
N MET A 1 11.38 -1.23 12.49
CA MET A 1 11.67 -1.79 11.17
C MET A 1 11.68 -3.30 11.27
N TYR A 2 10.90 -3.99 10.44
CA TYR A 2 10.80 -5.44 10.36
C TYR A 2 11.53 -5.92 9.12
N ILE A 3 12.55 -6.76 9.29
CA ILE A 3 13.28 -7.38 8.18
C ILE A 3 12.95 -8.87 8.19
N PHE A 4 12.33 -9.36 7.12
CA PHE A 4 12.00 -10.76 6.97
C PHE A 4 13.10 -11.44 6.16
N GLU A 5 14.00 -12.11 6.90
CA GLU A 5 15.22 -12.72 6.36
C GLU A 5 14.93 -14.08 5.74
N ILE A 6 15.62 -14.43 4.66
CA ILE A 6 15.54 -15.77 4.05
C ILE A 6 16.93 -16.35 3.85
N ILE A 7 16.99 -17.68 3.87
CA ILE A 7 18.17 -18.44 3.44
C ILE A 7 17.82 -19.11 2.12
N LYS A 8 18.40 -18.62 1.03
CA LYS A 8 18.29 -19.27 -0.27
C LYS A 8 19.13 -20.55 -0.27
N PRO A 9 18.56 -21.73 -0.58
CA PRO A 9 19.27 -23.00 -0.40
C PRO A 9 20.47 -23.21 -1.33
N GLY A 10 20.58 -22.44 -2.40
CA GLY A 10 21.77 -22.37 -3.25
C GLY A 10 21.68 -21.24 -4.28
N THR A 11 22.64 -21.21 -5.20
CA THR A 11 22.72 -20.12 -6.20
C THR A 11 21.98 -20.49 -7.48
N TRP A 12 22.05 -21.76 -7.90
CA TRP A 12 21.48 -22.26 -9.14
C TRP A 12 20.61 -23.48 -8.91
N LEU A 13 19.61 -23.68 -9.76
CA LEU A 13 18.80 -24.89 -9.76
C LEU A 13 19.56 -26.09 -10.35
N VAL A 14 19.31 -27.27 -9.79
CA VAL A 14 19.76 -28.55 -10.34
C VAL A 14 18.71 -29.02 -11.35
N SER A 15 19.09 -29.06 -12.63
CA SER A 15 18.32 -29.69 -13.71
C SER A 15 19.24 -30.04 -14.87
N GLU A 16 18.85 -31.06 -15.64
CA GLU A 16 19.48 -31.41 -16.93
C GLU A 16 19.07 -30.44 -18.04
N ASP A 17 17.86 -29.88 -17.93
CA ASP A 17 17.33 -28.88 -18.87
C ASP A 17 17.73 -27.46 -18.42
N ARG A 18 18.65 -26.85 -19.16
CA ARG A 18 19.16 -25.51 -18.87
C ARG A 18 18.13 -24.41 -19.13
N ASP A 19 17.31 -24.57 -20.15
CA ASP A 19 16.29 -23.58 -20.51
C ASP A 19 15.20 -23.59 -19.44
N TRP A 20 14.81 -24.78 -18.98
CA TRP A 20 13.92 -24.92 -17.83
C TRP A 20 14.46 -24.24 -16.57
N SER A 21 15.72 -24.51 -16.20
CA SER A 21 16.32 -23.89 -15.01
C SER A 21 16.34 -22.37 -15.10
N TRP A 22 16.69 -21.83 -16.28
CA TRP A 22 16.77 -20.38 -16.48
C TRP A 22 15.40 -19.70 -16.31
N GLU A 23 14.34 -20.27 -16.90
CA GLU A 23 12.98 -19.75 -16.81
C GLU A 23 12.43 -19.84 -15.37
N VAL A 24 12.63 -20.98 -14.71
CA VAL A 24 12.19 -21.17 -13.31
C VAL A 24 12.95 -20.26 -12.36
N GLU A 25 14.27 -20.11 -12.52
CA GLU A 25 15.06 -19.13 -11.76
C GLU A 25 14.57 -17.70 -12.00
N GLY A 26 14.16 -17.38 -13.24
CA GLY A 26 13.52 -16.11 -13.59
C GLY A 26 12.24 -15.88 -12.81
N LEU A 27 11.34 -16.86 -12.76
CA LEU A 27 10.10 -16.79 -11.98
C LEU A 27 10.38 -16.64 -10.48
N LEU A 28 11.31 -17.43 -9.92
CA LEU A 28 11.70 -17.34 -8.51
C LEU A 28 12.28 -15.96 -8.15
N ARG A 29 13.08 -15.37 -9.03
CA ARG A 29 13.62 -14.02 -8.85
C ARG A 29 12.54 -12.94 -8.86
N ASN A 30 11.50 -13.11 -9.69
CA ASN A 30 10.35 -12.21 -9.67
C ASN A 30 9.54 -12.34 -8.38
N ILE A 31 9.30 -13.58 -7.92
CA ILE A 31 8.65 -13.85 -6.62
C ILE A 31 9.45 -13.23 -5.47
N GLU A 32 10.77 -13.41 -5.46
CA GLU A 32 11.70 -12.81 -4.49
C GLU A 32 11.62 -11.27 -4.49
N SER A 33 11.60 -10.65 -5.69
CA SER A 33 11.45 -9.20 -5.81
C SER A 33 10.14 -8.69 -5.21
N GLN A 34 9.03 -9.39 -5.46
CA GLN A 34 7.72 -9.02 -4.92
C GLN A 34 7.64 -9.23 -3.41
N PHE A 35 8.29 -10.27 -2.89
CA PHE A 35 8.44 -10.49 -1.46
C PHE A 35 9.14 -9.31 -0.76
N TYR A 36 10.26 -8.83 -1.32
CA TYR A 36 10.97 -7.68 -0.75
C TYR A 36 10.24 -6.35 -0.94
N GLU A 37 9.50 -6.19 -2.04
CA GLU A 37 8.62 -5.03 -2.23
C GLU A 37 7.51 -5.00 -1.16
N ALA A 38 6.90 -6.14 -0.85
CA ALA A 38 5.96 -6.27 0.26
C ALA A 38 6.63 -5.95 1.62
N ASN A 39 7.83 -6.45 1.88
CA ASN A 39 8.54 -6.15 3.14
C ASN A 39 8.85 -4.65 3.27
N LEU A 40 9.33 -4.01 2.20
CA LEU A 40 9.66 -2.58 2.18
C LEU A 40 8.41 -1.74 2.41
N THR A 41 7.34 -2.02 1.66
CA THR A 41 6.09 -1.25 1.73
C THR A 41 5.38 -1.41 3.08
N LEU A 42 5.48 -2.58 3.73
CA LEU A 42 5.06 -2.75 5.12
C LEU A 42 5.78 -1.78 6.06
N ASN A 43 7.11 -1.67 5.96
CA ASN A 43 7.87 -0.76 6.82
C ASN A 43 7.51 0.70 6.58
N MET A 44 7.34 1.10 5.32
CA MET A 44 6.92 2.45 4.96
C MET A 44 5.51 2.76 5.49
N PHE A 45 4.60 1.80 5.37
CA PHE A 45 3.24 1.89 5.91
C PHE A 45 3.24 2.09 7.42
N LEU A 46 3.95 1.24 8.17
CA LEU A 46 4.05 1.36 9.63
C LEU A 46 4.71 2.68 10.05
N GLY A 47 5.75 3.12 9.34
CA GLY A 47 6.40 4.42 9.59
C GLY A 47 5.48 5.61 9.34
N SER A 48 4.56 5.51 8.38
CA SER A 48 3.56 6.58 8.12
C SER A 48 2.49 6.69 9.21
N PHE A 49 2.20 5.62 9.96
CA PHE A 49 1.29 5.70 11.11
C PHE A 49 1.88 6.44 12.30
N ASP A 50 3.18 6.26 12.52
CA ASP A 50 3.86 6.91 13.64
C ASP A 50 3.96 8.43 13.41
N SER A 51 4.17 8.87 12.16
CA SER A 51 4.22 10.29 11.81
C SER A 51 2.86 10.99 11.77
N GLU A 52 1.77 10.29 11.41
CA GLU A 52 0.41 10.87 11.43
C GLU A 52 -0.12 11.17 12.85
N ARG A 53 0.50 10.57 13.88
CA ARG A 53 0.09 10.73 15.28
C ARG A 53 0.78 11.87 16.03
N ASP A 54 1.73 12.55 15.40
CA ASP A 54 2.39 13.70 16.00
C ASP A 54 1.47 14.93 15.95
N PHE A 55 0.76 15.17 17.05
CA PHE A 55 0.02 16.40 17.26
C PHE A 55 0.99 17.55 17.48
N PRO A 56 0.76 18.74 16.86
CA PRO A 56 1.65 19.87 17.08
C PRO A 56 1.64 20.26 18.55
N THR A 57 2.83 20.50 19.11
CA THR A 57 2.98 20.91 20.50
C THR A 57 2.43 22.33 20.70
N SER A 58 2.08 22.69 21.95
CA SER A 58 1.62 24.06 22.25
C SER A 58 2.65 25.12 21.81
N GLU A 59 3.94 24.81 21.85
CA GLU A 59 5.01 25.70 21.40
C GLU A 59 5.00 25.86 19.88
N GLN A 60 4.84 24.77 19.13
CA GLN A 60 4.71 24.81 17.67
C GLN A 60 3.48 25.62 17.25
N TRP A 61 2.34 25.41 17.90
CA TRP A 61 1.13 26.21 17.67
C TRP A 61 1.35 27.70 17.88
N GLN A 62 2.03 28.08 18.96
CA GLN A 62 2.32 29.48 19.26
C GLN A 62 3.29 30.10 18.24
N ALA A 63 4.36 29.38 17.89
CA ALA A 63 5.32 29.82 16.88
C ALA A 63 4.66 30.01 15.51
N ASP A 64 3.82 29.07 15.11
CA ASP A 64 3.04 29.10 13.87
C ASP A 64 2.05 30.28 13.84
N ALA A 65 1.37 30.55 14.95
CA ALA A 65 0.45 31.70 15.08
C ALA A 65 1.21 33.03 15.01
N GLN A 66 2.36 33.13 15.68
CA GLN A 66 3.21 34.32 15.63
C GLN A 66 3.74 34.57 14.22
N ARG A 67 4.20 33.52 13.52
CA ARG A 67 4.73 33.67 12.16
C ARG A 67 3.64 34.11 11.17
N ARG A 68 2.44 33.53 11.24
CA ARG A 68 1.29 33.99 10.45
C ARG A 68 0.98 35.46 10.72
N SER A 69 0.97 35.89 11.97
CA SER A 69 0.73 37.29 12.33
C SER A 69 1.78 38.24 11.74
N ALA A 70 3.05 37.83 11.73
CA ALA A 70 4.13 38.62 11.13
C ALA A 70 3.95 38.77 9.61
N ILE A 71 3.71 37.66 8.90
CA ILE A 71 3.46 37.65 7.46
C ILE A 71 2.26 38.51 7.09
N GLN A 72 1.17 38.41 7.86
CA GLN A 72 -0.03 39.22 7.65
C GLN A 72 0.29 40.72 7.72
N LYS A 73 1.02 41.17 8.75
CA LYS A 73 1.43 42.57 8.90
C LYS A 73 2.30 43.05 7.74
N GLU A 74 3.19 42.20 7.21
CA GLU A 74 4.01 42.52 6.04
C GLU A 74 3.18 42.71 4.77
N ILE A 75 2.07 41.97 4.63
CA ILE A 75 1.15 42.07 3.49
C ILE A 75 0.23 43.29 3.64
N GLU A 76 -0.29 43.57 4.84
CA GLU A 76 -1.20 44.68 5.12
C GLU A 76 -0.61 46.05 4.69
N VAL A 77 0.70 46.24 4.79
CA VAL A 77 1.41 47.45 4.36
C VAL A 77 1.30 47.72 2.85
N GLN A 78 0.98 46.70 2.06
CA GLN A 78 0.87 46.79 0.59
C GLN A 78 -0.49 47.31 0.13
N TYR A 79 -1.47 47.41 1.04
CA TYR A 79 -2.83 47.83 0.73
C TYR A 79 -3.14 49.21 1.31
N ALA A 80 -3.85 50.04 0.53
CA ALA A 80 -4.26 51.38 0.97
C ALA A 80 -5.31 51.35 2.10
N ASN A 81 -6.18 50.34 2.11
CA ASN A 81 -7.12 50.08 3.20
C ASN A 81 -7.19 48.57 3.48
N PRO A 82 -6.34 48.04 4.38
CA PRO A 82 -6.30 46.61 4.70
C PRO A 82 -7.53 46.11 5.49
N TYR A 83 -8.39 47.02 5.95
CA TYR A 83 -9.59 46.68 6.71
C TYR A 83 -10.85 46.58 5.84
N ASP A 84 -10.75 46.83 4.54
CA ASP A 84 -11.83 46.55 3.60
C ASP A 84 -12.07 45.02 3.51
N HIS A 85 -13.32 44.60 3.42
CA HIS A 85 -13.70 43.20 3.51
C HIS A 85 -13.17 42.36 2.34
N SER A 86 -13.21 42.89 1.11
CA SER A 86 -12.69 42.21 -0.09
C SER A 86 -11.18 42.04 -0.01
N VAL A 87 -10.48 43.07 0.49
CA VAL A 87 -9.03 43.09 0.68
C VAL A 87 -8.60 42.15 1.81
N ARG A 88 -9.40 42.06 2.88
CA ARG A 88 -9.08 41.22 4.04
C ARG A 88 -9.03 39.72 3.69
N ASP A 89 -9.94 39.27 2.83
CA ASP A 89 -9.96 37.89 2.34
C ASP A 89 -8.71 37.59 1.49
N GLU A 90 -8.30 38.53 0.64
CA GLU A 90 -7.07 38.43 -0.17
C GLU A 90 -5.80 38.42 0.71
N ILE A 91 -5.73 39.31 1.72
CA ILE A 91 -4.63 39.34 2.68
C ILE A 91 -4.54 38.01 3.42
N HIS A 92 -5.66 37.45 3.88
CA HIS A 92 -5.68 36.18 4.58
C HIS A 92 -5.20 35.03 3.67
N LEU A 93 -5.69 34.98 2.43
CA LEU A 93 -5.26 33.97 1.46
C LEU A 93 -3.76 34.06 1.16
N GLU A 94 -3.25 35.25 0.87
CA GLU A 94 -1.82 35.48 0.59
C GLU A 94 -0.96 35.15 1.82
N THR A 95 -1.43 35.47 3.03
CA THR A 95 -0.75 35.08 4.28
C THR A 95 -0.59 33.57 4.37
N GLU A 96 -1.67 32.81 4.15
CA GLU A 96 -1.64 31.35 4.18
C GLU A 96 -0.75 30.76 3.09
N ILE A 97 -0.74 31.35 1.88
CA ILE A 97 0.14 30.90 0.78
C ILE A 97 1.61 31.07 1.16
N ARG A 98 2.00 32.25 1.66
CA ARG A 98 3.39 32.50 2.06
C ARG A 98 3.81 31.62 3.22
N PHE A 99 2.97 31.54 4.26
CA PHE A 99 3.22 30.69 5.41
C PHE A 99 3.44 29.22 5.02
N LYS A 100 2.54 28.65 4.20
CA LYS A 100 2.68 27.26 3.74
C LYS A 100 3.95 27.06 2.88
N ARG A 101 4.28 28.01 2.01
CA ARG A 101 5.51 27.95 1.20
C ARG A 101 6.77 27.97 2.06
N GLU A 102 6.82 28.80 3.11
CA GLU A 102 7.93 28.80 4.06
C GLU A 102 8.10 27.44 4.74
N LYS A 103 7.00 26.86 5.22
CA LYS A 103 6.98 25.52 5.83
C LYS A 103 7.48 24.43 4.87
N TRP A 104 7.01 24.46 3.63
CA TRP A 104 7.46 23.49 2.62
C TRP A 104 8.94 23.68 2.25
N GLN A 105 9.42 24.92 2.20
CA GLN A 105 10.84 25.21 1.96
C GLN A 105 11.74 24.76 3.11
N SER A 106 11.23 24.72 4.35
CA SER A 106 11.94 24.13 5.50
C SER A 106 11.86 22.61 5.56
N GLY A 107 11.22 21.95 4.59
CA GLY A 107 11.11 20.50 4.49
C GLY A 107 9.88 19.89 5.16
N GLU A 108 8.93 20.70 5.67
CA GLU A 108 7.66 20.16 6.15
C GLU A 108 6.80 19.69 4.97
N LEU A 109 6.19 18.51 5.09
CA LEU A 109 5.30 17.99 4.05
C LEU A 109 3.89 18.61 4.16
N PRO A 110 3.20 18.83 3.02
CA PRO A 110 1.78 19.10 3.03
C PRO A 110 1.02 18.01 3.79
N ARG A 111 0.00 18.39 4.58
CA ARG A 111 -0.81 17.44 5.33
C ARG A 111 -1.47 16.40 4.42
N GLU A 112 -1.90 16.83 3.24
CA GLU A 112 -2.46 15.98 2.21
C GLU A 112 -1.45 14.91 1.75
N PHE A 113 -0.15 15.19 1.76
CA PHE A 113 0.87 14.22 1.38
C PHE A 113 1.10 13.23 2.51
N SER A 114 1.22 13.71 3.75
CA SER A 114 1.38 12.86 4.93
C SER A 114 0.22 11.87 5.06
N HIS A 115 -1.03 12.35 4.96
CA HIS A 115 -2.20 11.48 5.01
C HIS A 115 -2.24 10.46 3.88
N ASN A 116 -1.83 10.83 2.66
CA ASN A 116 -1.87 9.92 1.53
C ASN A 116 -0.75 8.87 1.55
N GLN A 117 0.32 9.07 2.32
CA GLN A 117 1.44 8.11 2.40
C GLN A 117 0.97 6.73 2.85
N SER A 118 0.17 6.66 3.92
CA SER A 118 -0.37 5.41 4.45
C SER A 118 -1.17 4.65 3.39
N PHE A 119 -2.05 5.33 2.64
CA PHE A 119 -2.80 4.72 1.54
C PHE A 119 -1.94 4.31 0.34
N ILE A 120 -0.88 5.06 0.03
CA ILE A 120 0.05 4.71 -1.05
C ILE A 120 0.79 3.43 -0.69
N TYR A 121 1.35 3.35 0.52
CA TYR A 121 2.11 2.20 0.97
C TYR A 121 1.25 0.95 1.16
N ALA A 122 0.02 1.10 1.65
CA ALA A 122 -0.95 0.01 1.71
C ALA A 122 -1.28 -0.58 0.33
N ARG A 123 -1.51 0.28 -0.67
CA ARG A 123 -1.75 -0.17 -2.05
C ARG A 123 -0.52 -0.82 -2.66
N ALA A 124 0.68 -0.30 -2.39
CA ALA A 124 1.91 -0.89 -2.86
C ALA A 124 2.11 -2.30 -2.27
N PHE A 125 1.82 -2.49 -0.97
CA PHE A 125 1.82 -3.81 -0.34
C PHE A 125 0.81 -4.77 -0.98
N LEU A 126 -0.43 -4.31 -1.21
CA LEU A 126 -1.47 -5.06 -1.90
C LEU A 126 -1.03 -5.49 -3.31
N TYR A 127 -0.39 -4.60 -4.07
CA TYR A 127 0.10 -4.88 -5.42
C TYR A 127 1.29 -5.84 -5.42
N ALA A 128 2.19 -5.75 -4.44
CA ALA A 128 3.28 -6.70 -4.26
C ALA A 128 2.74 -8.10 -3.96
N LEU A 129 1.75 -8.23 -3.07
CA LEU A 129 1.06 -9.50 -2.77
C LEU A 129 0.37 -10.09 -4.00
N ASP A 130 -0.42 -9.29 -4.75
CA ASP A 130 -1.10 -9.77 -5.95
C ASP A 130 -0.11 -10.17 -7.06
N SER A 131 1.02 -9.48 -7.16
CA SER A 131 2.08 -9.81 -8.11
C SER A 131 2.82 -11.10 -7.71
N PHE A 132 3.10 -11.28 -6.42
CA PHE A 132 3.62 -12.53 -5.87
C PHE A 132 2.70 -13.71 -6.20
N ASP A 133 1.39 -13.59 -5.94
CA ASP A 133 0.36 -14.59 -6.31
C ASP A 133 0.39 -14.90 -7.81
N LYS A 134 0.43 -13.87 -8.66
CA LYS A 134 0.49 -14.04 -10.12
C LYS A 134 1.73 -14.79 -10.58
N PHE A 135 2.92 -14.46 -10.08
CA PHE A 135 4.14 -15.18 -10.45
C PHE A 135 4.13 -16.62 -9.93
N LEU A 136 3.65 -16.83 -8.70
CA LEU A 136 3.47 -18.17 -8.13
C LEU A 136 2.47 -18.99 -8.95
N LYS A 137 1.41 -18.36 -9.47
CA LYS A 137 0.44 -18.98 -10.38
C LYS A 137 1.06 -19.35 -11.72
N VAL A 138 2.01 -18.59 -12.25
CA VAL A 138 2.75 -18.99 -13.44
C VAL A 138 3.65 -20.19 -13.10
N LEU A 139 4.40 -20.10 -12.00
CA LEU A 139 5.30 -21.15 -11.54
C LEU A 139 4.60 -22.49 -11.31
N LYS A 140 3.42 -22.50 -10.67
CA LYS A 140 2.66 -23.75 -10.43
C LYS A 140 2.22 -24.46 -11.70
N ASN A 141 2.05 -23.72 -12.79
CA ASN A 141 1.62 -24.23 -14.09
C ASN A 141 2.80 -24.50 -15.02
N TYR A 142 4.03 -24.20 -14.59
CA TYR A 142 5.21 -24.40 -15.39
C TYR A 142 5.54 -25.91 -15.50
N PRO A 143 5.97 -26.41 -16.68
CA PRO A 143 6.35 -27.81 -16.83
C PRO A 143 7.35 -28.24 -15.75
N GLN A 144 7.19 -29.45 -15.22
CA GLN A 144 8.09 -30.03 -14.20
C GLN A 144 8.22 -29.23 -12.89
N ALA A 145 7.37 -28.24 -12.62
CA ALA A 145 7.31 -27.59 -11.32
C ALA A 145 6.94 -28.60 -10.20
N PRO A 146 7.59 -28.54 -9.02
CA PRO A 146 7.26 -29.42 -7.90
C PRO A 146 5.78 -29.34 -7.52
N LEU A 147 5.14 -30.50 -7.28
CA LEU A 147 3.71 -30.58 -6.95
C LEU A 147 3.32 -29.76 -5.70
N VAL A 148 4.27 -29.53 -4.80
CA VAL A 148 4.06 -28.69 -3.59
C VAL A 148 3.76 -27.24 -3.94
N ILE A 149 4.27 -26.70 -5.05
CA ILE A 149 4.03 -25.32 -5.48
C ILE A 149 2.54 -25.04 -5.67
N LYS A 150 1.78 -26.04 -6.17
CA LYS A 150 0.33 -25.91 -6.29
C LYS A 150 -0.35 -25.74 -4.93
N LYS A 151 0.06 -26.54 -3.93
CA LYS A 151 -0.48 -26.44 -2.56
C LYS A 151 -0.15 -25.09 -1.93
N LEU A 152 1.06 -24.57 -2.14
CA LEU A 152 1.49 -23.26 -1.64
C LEU A 152 0.70 -22.11 -2.27
N HIS A 153 0.40 -22.21 -3.56
CA HIS A 153 -0.49 -21.25 -4.22
C HIS A 153 -1.90 -21.28 -3.62
N ASP A 154 -2.46 -22.47 -3.38
CA ASP A 154 -3.81 -22.59 -2.82
C ASP A 154 -3.86 -22.05 -1.37
N GLU A 155 -2.82 -22.33 -0.57
CA GLU A 155 -2.62 -21.78 0.78
C GLU A 155 -2.54 -20.24 0.78
N LEU A 156 -1.87 -19.64 -0.22
CA LEU A 156 -1.84 -18.18 -0.37
C LEU A 156 -3.26 -17.60 -0.56
N GLY A 157 -4.09 -18.26 -1.37
CA GLY A 157 -5.48 -17.85 -1.58
C GLY A 157 -6.35 -17.98 -0.33
N GLU A 158 -6.09 -18.97 0.52
CA GLU A 158 -6.77 -19.13 1.81
C GLU A 158 -6.36 -18.05 2.83
N LYS A 159 -5.08 -17.66 2.82
CA LYS A 159 -4.55 -16.59 3.69
C LYS A 159 -4.98 -15.19 3.26
N PHE A 160 -5.20 -14.98 1.96
CA PHE A 160 -5.55 -13.68 1.39
C PHE A 160 -6.79 -13.76 0.47
N PRO A 161 -7.97 -14.14 1.00
CA PRO A 161 -9.16 -14.44 0.20
C PRO A 161 -9.65 -13.24 -0.63
N ASP A 162 -9.56 -12.03 -0.08
CA ASP A 162 -10.09 -10.81 -0.71
C ASP A 162 -9.06 -10.08 -1.59
N LEU A 163 -7.79 -10.55 -1.62
CA LEU A 163 -6.67 -9.88 -2.30
C LEU A 163 -7.01 -9.46 -3.71
N ARG A 164 -7.50 -10.40 -4.51
CA ARG A 164 -7.84 -10.14 -5.90
C ARG A 164 -9.00 -9.15 -6.04
N GLY A 165 -10.01 -9.26 -5.19
CA GLY A 165 -11.20 -8.40 -5.22
C GLY A 165 -10.84 -6.96 -4.88
N VAL A 166 -10.15 -6.75 -3.76
CA VAL A 166 -9.67 -5.44 -3.29
C VAL A 166 -8.70 -4.83 -4.30
N ARG A 167 -7.75 -5.60 -4.84
CA ARG A 167 -6.81 -5.13 -5.87
C ARG A 167 -7.53 -4.67 -7.13
N ASN A 168 -8.50 -5.42 -7.61
CA ASN A 168 -9.27 -5.02 -8.80
C ASN A 168 -10.02 -3.70 -8.57
N THR A 169 -10.57 -3.49 -7.37
CA THR A 169 -11.21 -2.22 -7.02
C THR A 169 -10.19 -1.08 -6.95
N ALA A 170 -9.02 -1.32 -6.36
CA ALA A 170 -7.95 -0.31 -6.32
C ALA A 170 -7.45 0.10 -7.72
N GLN A 171 -7.45 -0.83 -8.68
CA GLN A 171 -7.07 -0.57 -10.08
C GLN A 171 -8.17 0.10 -10.92
N HIS A 172 -9.44 -0.13 -10.57
CA HIS A 172 -10.61 0.34 -11.31
C HIS A 172 -11.53 1.19 -10.43
N MET A 173 -10.92 2.11 -9.67
CA MET A 173 -11.60 2.92 -8.67
C MET A 173 -12.63 3.85 -9.30
N GLU A 174 -12.37 4.32 -10.53
CA GLU A 174 -13.27 5.15 -11.33
C GLU A 174 -14.59 4.43 -11.63
N ASP A 175 -14.55 3.15 -11.99
CA ASP A 175 -15.75 2.37 -12.26
C ASP A 175 -16.48 2.04 -10.96
N ARG A 176 -15.73 1.68 -9.91
CA ARG A 176 -16.31 1.38 -8.59
C ARG A 176 -16.98 2.60 -7.97
N SER A 177 -16.40 3.79 -8.12
CA SER A 177 -17.00 5.04 -7.61
C SER A 177 -18.33 5.40 -8.27
N ARG A 178 -18.56 4.92 -9.49
CA ARG A 178 -19.84 5.04 -10.21
C ARG A 178 -20.86 3.97 -9.80
N GLY A 179 -20.52 3.13 -8.82
CA GLY A 179 -21.36 2.01 -8.40
C GLY A 179 -21.41 0.89 -9.44
N LEU A 180 -20.35 0.70 -10.24
CA LEU A 180 -20.33 -0.30 -11.31
C LEU A 180 -19.46 -1.51 -10.91
N GLY A 181 -19.88 -2.69 -11.34
CA GLY A 181 -19.18 -3.98 -11.19
C GLY A 181 -18.03 -4.15 -12.18
N ALA A 182 -17.53 -5.38 -12.34
CA ALA A 182 -16.41 -5.65 -13.25
C ALA A 182 -16.87 -5.94 -14.70
N GLY A 183 -15.98 -5.69 -15.66
CA GLY A 183 -16.11 -6.12 -17.05
C GLY A 183 -16.33 -4.99 -18.07
N ARG A 184 -16.36 -5.34 -19.36
CA ARG A 184 -16.42 -4.39 -20.49
C ARG A 184 -17.72 -3.58 -20.57
N ASN A 185 -18.82 -4.11 -20.02
CA ASN A 185 -20.10 -3.41 -19.88
C ASN A 185 -20.62 -3.64 -18.45
N PRO A 186 -20.07 -2.91 -17.47
CA PRO A 186 -20.24 -3.25 -16.07
C PRO A 186 -21.66 -2.93 -15.61
N LYS A 187 -22.25 -3.85 -14.85
CA LYS A 187 -23.59 -3.68 -14.28
C LYS A 187 -23.52 -2.87 -12.98
N PRO A 188 -24.62 -2.22 -12.56
CA PRO A 188 -24.70 -1.63 -11.22
C PRO A 188 -24.37 -2.66 -10.13
N LEU A 189 -23.65 -2.22 -9.10
CA LEU A 189 -23.31 -3.01 -7.92
C LEU A 189 -24.55 -3.29 -7.08
N ASP A 190 -24.65 -4.52 -6.61
CA ASP A 190 -25.60 -4.95 -5.59
C ASP A 190 -24.90 -4.94 -4.24
N LEU A 191 -24.94 -3.80 -3.54
CA LEU A 191 -24.22 -3.59 -2.29
C LEU A 191 -24.71 -4.55 -1.20
N LYS A 192 -23.77 -5.13 -0.48
CA LYS A 192 -24.04 -6.10 0.58
C LYS A 192 -23.84 -5.47 1.96
N PRO A 193 -24.52 -5.99 3.00
CA PRO A 193 -24.35 -5.50 4.35
C PRO A 193 -22.88 -5.45 4.76
N ILE A 194 -22.52 -4.42 5.51
CA ILE A 194 -21.17 -4.24 6.05
C ILE A 194 -21.26 -3.89 7.53
N ASP A 195 -20.40 -4.52 8.33
CA ASP A 195 -20.14 -4.12 9.71
C ASP A 195 -18.66 -4.40 10.00
N ASN A 196 -17.81 -3.38 9.84
CA ASN A 196 -16.37 -3.48 10.04
C ASN A 196 -15.86 -2.57 11.17
N GLN A 197 -16.74 -2.19 12.12
CA GLN A 197 -16.49 -1.24 13.22
C GLN A 197 -16.26 0.22 12.80
N LEU A 198 -15.83 0.49 11.56
CA LEU A 198 -15.70 1.83 11.01
C LEU A 198 -16.98 2.26 10.26
N VAL A 199 -17.58 1.33 9.52
CA VAL A 199 -18.80 1.51 8.74
C VAL A 199 -19.76 0.37 9.07
N LYS A 200 -21.02 0.72 9.34
CA LYS A 200 -22.11 -0.22 9.58
C LYS A 200 -23.32 0.15 8.73
N SER A 201 -23.77 -0.75 7.86
CA SER A 201 -24.95 -0.56 7.01
C SER A 201 -25.58 -1.90 6.63
N GLU A 202 -26.86 -2.09 6.97
CA GLU A 202 -27.67 -3.25 6.57
C GLU A 202 -28.03 -3.22 5.08
N ALA A 203 -28.13 -2.04 4.47
CA ALA A 203 -28.37 -1.88 3.03
C ALA A 203 -27.07 -1.94 2.21
N GLY A 204 -25.92 -2.09 2.87
CA GLY A 204 -24.59 -1.98 2.30
C GLY A 204 -24.09 -0.56 2.13
N ALA A 205 -22.79 -0.42 1.83
CA ALA A 205 -22.14 0.86 1.59
C ALA A 205 -21.04 0.71 0.54
N LEU A 206 -20.87 1.74 -0.29
CA LEU A 206 -19.77 1.83 -1.24
C LEU A 206 -18.54 2.42 -0.55
N VAL A 207 -17.48 1.61 -0.45
CA VAL A 207 -16.21 1.96 0.18
C VAL A 207 -15.09 1.72 -0.83
N LEU A 208 -14.20 2.67 -1.09
CA LEU A 208 -13.27 2.58 -2.23
C LEU A 208 -11.79 2.58 -1.84
N ASN A 209 -11.43 3.35 -0.81
CA ASN A 209 -10.06 3.55 -0.38
C ASN A 209 -10.07 3.73 1.14
N CYS A 210 -10.22 2.63 1.87
CA CYS A 210 -10.42 2.65 3.31
C CYS A 210 -9.25 1.98 4.02
N LEU A 211 -8.75 2.65 5.07
CA LEU A 211 -7.83 2.10 6.05
C LEU A 211 -8.53 2.02 7.39
N ASN A 212 -8.71 0.81 7.90
CA ASN A 212 -9.25 0.53 9.23
C ASN A 212 -8.15 -0.11 10.09
N GLY A 213 -7.41 0.73 10.82
CA GLY A 213 -6.14 0.32 11.41
C GLY A 213 -5.15 -0.09 10.31
N THR A 214 -4.63 -1.32 10.38
CA THR A 214 -3.70 -1.88 9.37
C THR A 214 -4.42 -2.47 8.16
N LYS A 215 -5.74 -2.54 8.17
CA LYS A 215 -6.51 -3.22 7.13
C LYS A 215 -6.88 -2.27 6.01
N TYR A 216 -6.39 -2.57 4.81
CA TYR A 216 -6.74 -1.86 3.58
C TYR A 216 -7.90 -2.56 2.88
N GLY A 217 -9.01 -1.87 2.71
CA GLY A 217 -10.22 -2.49 2.18
C GLY A 217 -11.06 -1.60 1.28
N SER A 218 -11.94 -2.28 0.54
CA SER A 218 -12.84 -1.68 -0.44
C SER A 218 -13.98 -2.62 -0.79
N THR A 219 -15.07 -2.06 -1.30
CA THR A 219 -16.19 -2.80 -1.90
C THR A 219 -15.73 -3.44 -3.20
N MET A 220 -15.87 -4.76 -3.27
CA MET A 220 -15.51 -5.60 -4.39
C MET A 220 -16.59 -5.59 -5.47
N ALA A 221 -16.29 -6.23 -6.61
CA ALA A 221 -17.19 -6.26 -7.78
C ALA A 221 -18.52 -7.02 -7.53
N ASP A 222 -18.58 -7.83 -6.49
CA ASP A 222 -19.77 -8.57 -6.05
C ASP A 222 -20.59 -7.83 -4.99
N GLY A 223 -20.16 -6.62 -4.60
CA GLY A 223 -20.83 -5.76 -3.63
C GLY A 223 -20.48 -6.03 -2.17
N HIS A 224 -19.71 -7.08 -1.85
CA HIS A 224 -19.17 -7.28 -0.51
C HIS A 224 -18.00 -6.35 -0.25
N TYR A 225 -17.80 -6.00 1.01
CA TYR A 225 -16.56 -5.36 1.44
C TYR A 225 -15.49 -6.43 1.65
N GLY A 226 -14.32 -6.23 1.05
CA GLY A 226 -13.15 -7.07 1.28
C GLY A 226 -12.00 -6.25 1.85
N GLU A 227 -11.08 -6.91 2.53
CA GLU A 227 -9.92 -6.27 3.15
C GLU A 227 -8.66 -7.14 3.08
N VAL A 228 -7.50 -6.48 3.04
CA VAL A 228 -6.18 -7.09 3.15
C VAL A 228 -5.45 -6.40 4.28
N ASP A 229 -4.94 -7.19 5.21
CA ASP A 229 -4.20 -6.68 6.35
C ASP A 229 -2.74 -6.36 5.98
N VAL A 230 -2.30 -5.13 6.26
CA VAL A 230 -0.94 -4.65 6.00
C VAL A 230 -0.18 -4.68 7.33
N SER A 231 0.25 -5.88 7.71
CA SER A 231 0.81 -6.15 9.03
C SER A 231 2.00 -7.11 9.00
N PRO A 232 2.80 -7.17 10.08
CA PRO A 232 3.83 -8.20 10.25
C PRO A 232 3.27 -9.62 10.18
N GLU A 233 2.04 -9.86 10.66
CA GLU A 233 1.41 -11.19 10.60
C GLU A 233 1.13 -11.63 9.15
N SER A 234 0.60 -10.71 8.32
CA SER A 234 0.41 -10.98 6.89
C SER A 234 1.74 -11.23 6.18
N MET A 235 2.79 -10.48 6.55
CA MET A 235 4.12 -10.66 5.99
C MET A 235 4.77 -11.99 6.43
N GLU A 236 4.54 -12.45 7.65
CA GLU A 236 4.98 -13.76 8.13
C GLU A 236 4.33 -14.91 7.36
N ASN A 237 3.03 -14.80 7.05
CA ASN A 237 2.35 -15.77 6.18
C ASN A 237 3.00 -15.84 4.79
N LEU A 238 3.31 -14.67 4.19
CA LEU A 238 4.01 -14.60 2.90
C LEU A 238 5.43 -15.18 2.98
N HIS A 239 6.16 -14.88 4.04
CA HIS A 239 7.52 -15.38 4.30
C HIS A 239 7.55 -16.90 4.41
N SER A 240 6.68 -17.49 5.22
CA SER A 240 6.57 -18.94 5.37
C SER A 240 6.33 -19.63 4.03
N ILE A 241 5.41 -19.09 3.21
CA ILE A 241 5.13 -19.58 1.87
C ILE A 241 6.37 -19.46 0.98
N PHE A 242 7.06 -18.31 1.00
CA PHE A 242 8.22 -18.07 0.14
C PHE A 242 9.40 -18.97 0.48
N VAL A 243 9.71 -19.16 1.76
CA VAL A 243 10.75 -20.12 2.20
C VAL A 243 10.42 -21.52 1.67
N ARG A 244 9.17 -21.98 1.82
CA ARG A 244 8.73 -23.30 1.33
C ARG A 244 8.74 -23.41 -0.19
N ILE A 245 8.54 -22.31 -0.93
CA ILE A 245 8.74 -22.27 -2.39
C ILE A 245 10.21 -22.54 -2.72
N LEU A 246 11.14 -21.87 -2.04
CA LEU A 246 12.58 -22.05 -2.29
C LEU A 246 13.03 -23.48 -1.95
N GLU A 247 12.58 -24.03 -0.82
CA GLU A 247 12.89 -25.39 -0.37
C GLU A 247 12.30 -26.50 -1.27
N ALA A 248 11.30 -26.18 -2.10
CA ALA A 248 10.69 -27.15 -3.00
C ALA A 248 11.59 -27.57 -4.16
N PHE A 249 12.66 -26.82 -4.44
CA PHE A 249 13.58 -27.08 -5.53
C PHE A 249 14.91 -27.61 -5.03
N GLU A 250 15.60 -28.37 -5.89
CA GLU A 250 16.98 -28.79 -5.64
C GLU A 250 17.95 -27.71 -6.12
N TRP A 251 18.87 -27.31 -5.24
CA TRP A 251 19.82 -26.23 -5.48
C TRP A 251 21.27 -26.71 -5.44
N LYS A 252 22.14 -26.01 -6.17
CA LYS A 252 23.60 -26.16 -6.12
C LYS A 252 24.29 -24.82 -5.92
N GLY A 253 25.55 -24.88 -5.51
CA GLY A 253 26.35 -23.70 -5.16
C GLY A 253 26.14 -23.26 -3.70
N PRO A 254 26.74 -22.13 -3.30
CA PRO A 254 26.66 -21.66 -1.92
C PRO A 254 25.24 -21.19 -1.57
N LYS A 255 24.85 -21.43 -0.31
CA LYS A 255 23.67 -20.80 0.30
C LYS A 255 23.87 -19.30 0.40
N VAL A 256 22.79 -18.54 0.29
CA VAL A 256 22.83 -17.08 0.38
C VAL A 256 21.84 -16.62 1.45
N HIS A 257 22.30 -15.73 2.34
CA HIS A 257 21.45 -15.06 3.31
C HIS A 257 21.02 -13.71 2.73
N LEU A 258 19.71 -13.41 2.78
CA LEU A 258 19.11 -12.21 2.19
C LEU A 258 18.14 -11.57 3.20
N PRO A 259 17.94 -10.24 3.19
CA PRO A 259 18.46 -9.26 2.22
C PRO A 259 19.93 -8.85 2.48
N SER A 260 20.58 -8.25 1.47
CA SER A 260 21.95 -7.73 1.55
C SER A 260 22.04 -6.39 2.31
N VAL A 261 23.24 -6.05 2.78
CA VAL A 261 23.60 -4.74 3.38
C VAL A 261 24.06 -3.75 2.32
#